data_AF-A0A7R9TGN1-F1
#
_entry.id   AF-A0A7R9TGN1-F1
#
_cell.length_a   1.000
_cell.length_b   1.000
_cell.length_c   1.000
_cell.angle_alpha   90.00
_cell.angle_beta   90.00
_cell.angle_gamma   90.00
#
_symmetry.space_group_name_H-M   'P 1'
#
loop_
_entity.id
_entity.type
_entity.pdbx_description
1 polymer ?
#
loop_
_entity_poly.entity_id
_entity_poly.type
_entity_poly.pdbx_seq_one_letter_code
_entity_poly.pdbx_strand_id
1 'polypeptide(L)'
;AAAKLAAEAERERVAAEAEARRRRLEEEARAVAAAEKAARDEADARRAAEELVALRATRASLRAANLDPRRPDASALKTRDASIKRNTALTKKLLKISEDARASILDDLRKTNISKYVTEAVAAIAEAKIRAGDVHAVVAVASELHQTYADVSAALAEALPRYVCPGAKAFAPSAAAALAAAKAAAARGEDDGERDGKEAPSPLQRRLKLRTLAELVLVGVVPSAGPAYKCVRELSKERWEKDPEGFAHALSAFGMFAKAFGEEFLGIAPDRGKKKASTSAEDENGNGNGNGNGNGN
;
A
#
# COMPACT_ATOMS: atom_id res chain seq x y z
N ALA A 1 48.22 -60.97 19.01
CA ALA A 1 47.78 -59.80 19.81
C ALA A 1 48.10 -58.48 19.11
N ALA A 2 49.38 -58.20 18.80
CA ALA A 2 49.81 -56.94 18.16
C ALA A 2 49.12 -56.60 16.82
N ALA A 3 48.95 -57.58 15.91
CA ALA A 3 48.29 -57.35 14.63
C ALA A 3 46.80 -56.99 14.75
N LYS A 4 46.12 -57.48 15.79
CA LYS A 4 44.70 -57.17 16.06
C LYS A 4 44.53 -55.76 16.59
N LEU A 5 45.41 -55.34 17.51
CA LEU A 5 45.47 -53.98 18.05
C LEU A 5 45.81 -52.95 16.96
N ALA A 6 46.73 -53.26 16.06
CA ALA A 6 47.06 -52.38 14.92
C ALA A 6 45.89 -52.23 13.95
N ALA A 7 45.14 -53.30 13.68
CA ALA A 7 43.96 -53.25 12.81
C ALA A 7 42.78 -52.49 13.44
N GLU A 8 42.65 -52.53 14.77
CA GLU A 8 41.65 -51.78 15.53
C GLU A 8 41.97 -50.28 15.55
N ALA A 9 43.22 -49.91 15.83
CA ALA A 9 43.68 -48.53 15.79
C ALA A 9 43.51 -47.89 14.40
N GLU A 10 43.76 -48.64 13.31
CA GLU A 10 43.57 -48.14 11.96
C GLU A 10 42.09 -47.94 11.61
N ARG A 11 41.20 -48.82 12.09
CA ARG A 11 39.74 -48.65 11.93
C ARG A 11 39.22 -47.42 12.66
N GLU A 12 39.72 -47.15 13.86
CA GLU A 12 39.37 -45.95 14.63
C GLU A 12 39.85 -44.67 13.93
N ARG A 13 41.07 -44.67 13.37
CA ARG A 13 41.59 -43.53 12.59
C ARG A 13 40.74 -43.25 11.35
N VAL A 14 40.38 -44.28 10.60
CA VAL A 14 39.51 -44.15 9.41
C VAL A 14 38.11 -43.66 9.80
N ALA A 15 37.55 -44.14 10.92
CA ALA A 15 36.25 -43.69 11.41
C ALA A 15 36.29 -42.21 11.87
N ALA A 16 37.35 -41.80 12.57
CA ALA A 16 37.55 -40.42 13.00
C ALA A 16 37.75 -39.47 11.81
N GLU A 17 38.49 -39.88 10.79
CA GLU A 17 38.67 -39.10 9.55
C GLU A 17 37.35 -38.98 8.77
N ALA A 18 36.57 -40.07 8.67
CA ALA A 18 35.26 -40.05 8.04
C ALA A 18 34.26 -39.14 8.78
N GLU A 19 34.27 -39.15 10.11
CA GLU A 19 33.45 -38.23 10.91
C GLU A 19 33.89 -36.77 10.77
N ALA A 20 35.20 -36.50 10.80
CA ALA A 20 35.73 -35.15 10.58
C ALA A 20 35.37 -34.62 9.18
N ARG A 21 35.46 -35.48 8.15
CA ARG A 21 35.04 -35.15 6.80
C ARG A 21 33.53 -34.88 6.73
N ARG A 22 32.70 -35.70 7.39
CA ARG A 22 31.25 -35.48 7.46
C ARG A 22 30.91 -34.14 8.12
N ARG A 23 31.54 -33.81 9.25
CA ARG A 23 31.35 -32.52 9.93
C ARG A 23 31.75 -31.33 9.04
N ARG A 24 32.89 -31.40 8.33
CA ARG A 24 33.30 -30.37 7.38
C ARG A 24 32.29 -30.17 6.25
N LEU A 25 31.80 -31.26 5.67
CA LEU A 25 30.78 -31.20 4.60
C LEU A 25 29.45 -30.62 5.11
N GLU A 26 29.03 -30.97 6.33
CA GLU A 26 27.83 -30.41 6.96
C GLU A 26 27.99 -28.90 7.26
N GLU A 27 29.16 -28.47 7.74
CA GLU A 27 29.48 -27.06 7.97
C GLU A 27 29.52 -26.27 6.66
N GLU A 28 30.15 -26.81 5.62
CA GLU A 28 30.18 -26.21 4.28
C GLU A 28 28.77 -26.11 3.68
N ALA A 29 27.96 -27.17 3.80
CA ALA A 29 26.56 -27.16 3.34
C ALA A 29 25.72 -26.11 4.10
N ARG A 30 25.92 -25.96 5.41
CA ARG A 30 25.27 -24.90 6.21
C ARG A 30 25.73 -23.51 5.80
N ALA A 31 27.02 -23.33 5.53
CA ALA A 31 27.58 -22.05 5.07
C ALA A 31 27.02 -21.66 3.70
N VAL A 32 26.95 -22.61 2.75
CA VAL A 32 26.34 -22.42 1.43
C VAL A 32 24.85 -22.06 1.58
N ALA A 33 24.08 -22.79 2.37
CA ALA A 33 22.65 -22.50 2.59
C ALA A 33 22.43 -21.11 3.23
N ALA A 34 23.28 -20.70 4.16
CA ALA A 34 23.22 -19.38 4.78
C ALA A 34 23.57 -18.27 3.78
N ALA A 35 24.59 -18.48 2.93
CA ALA A 35 24.97 -17.53 1.88
C ALA A 35 23.88 -17.39 0.81
N GLU A 36 23.25 -18.49 0.38
CA GLU A 36 22.12 -18.47 -0.55
C GLU A 36 20.92 -17.72 0.03
N LYS A 37 20.59 -17.96 1.30
CA LYS A 37 19.51 -17.23 1.98
C LYS A 37 19.82 -15.73 2.04
N ALA A 38 21.04 -15.35 2.42
CA ALA A 38 21.44 -13.95 2.48
C ALA A 38 21.38 -13.27 1.10
N ALA A 39 21.82 -13.96 0.04
CA ALA A 39 21.75 -13.45 -1.33
C ALA A 39 20.30 -13.25 -1.82
N ARG A 40 19.38 -14.18 -1.47
CA ARG A 40 17.95 -14.05 -1.76
C ARG A 40 17.33 -12.87 -0.99
N ASP A 41 17.57 -12.77 0.31
CA ASP A 41 17.06 -11.68 1.15
C ASP A 41 17.55 -10.31 0.62
N GLU A 42 18.80 -10.23 0.17
CA GLU A 42 19.38 -9.00 -0.40
C GLU A 42 18.79 -8.66 -1.78
N ALA A 43 18.53 -9.67 -2.63
CA ALA A 43 17.86 -9.48 -3.91
C ALA A 43 16.42 -8.98 -3.74
N ASP A 44 15.66 -9.57 -2.80
CA ASP A 44 14.31 -9.14 -2.47
C ASP A 44 14.29 -7.71 -1.91
N ALA A 45 15.26 -7.36 -1.06
CA ALA A 45 15.40 -5.99 -0.53
C ALA A 45 15.72 -4.96 -1.63
N ARG A 46 16.60 -5.31 -2.59
CA ARG A 46 16.88 -4.46 -3.77
C ARG A 46 15.64 -4.23 -4.60
N ARG A 47 14.92 -5.31 -4.95
CA ARG A 47 13.68 -5.22 -5.73
C ARG A 47 12.63 -4.36 -5.02
N ALA A 48 12.45 -4.54 -3.70
CA ALA A 48 11.51 -3.73 -2.92
C ALA A 48 11.91 -2.24 -2.90
N ALA A 49 13.20 -1.93 -2.86
CA ALA A 49 13.70 -0.55 -2.92
C ALA A 49 13.43 0.10 -4.30
N GLU A 50 13.67 -0.63 -5.39
CA GLU A 50 13.39 -0.18 -6.75
C GLU A 50 11.88 0.07 -6.96
N GLU A 51 11.03 -0.86 -6.50
CA GLU A 51 9.56 -0.71 -6.55
C GLU A 51 9.10 0.53 -5.76
N LEU A 52 9.70 0.81 -4.60
CA LEU A 52 9.39 2.01 -3.81
C LEU A 52 9.83 3.31 -4.52
N VAL A 53 10.99 3.32 -5.17
CA VAL A 53 11.46 4.47 -5.96
C VAL A 53 10.51 4.73 -7.14
N ALA A 54 10.14 3.70 -7.89
CA ALA A 54 9.20 3.80 -9.00
C ALA A 54 7.81 4.29 -8.55
N LEU A 55 7.34 3.80 -7.40
CA LEU A 55 6.10 4.27 -6.78
C LEU A 55 6.17 5.75 -6.43
N ARG A 56 7.26 6.20 -5.80
CA ARG A 56 7.46 7.62 -5.43
C ARG A 56 7.53 8.53 -6.66
N ALA A 57 8.20 8.10 -7.72
CA ALA A 57 8.25 8.83 -8.99
C ALA A 57 6.85 8.98 -9.61
N THR A 58 6.07 7.89 -9.61
CA THR A 58 4.68 7.91 -10.08
C THR A 58 3.80 8.85 -9.25
N ARG A 59 3.91 8.78 -7.91
CA ARG A 59 3.20 9.69 -7.00
C ARG A 59 3.56 11.15 -7.27
N ALA A 60 4.85 11.47 -7.43
CA ALA A 60 5.31 12.82 -7.72
C ALA A 60 4.77 13.36 -9.04
N SER A 61 4.77 12.54 -10.10
CA SER A 61 4.19 12.90 -11.40
C SER A 61 2.69 13.18 -11.31
N LEU A 62 1.92 12.32 -10.64
CA LEU A 62 0.49 12.54 -10.45
C LEU A 62 0.24 13.77 -9.58
N ARG A 63 1.03 13.97 -8.52
CA ARG A 63 0.92 15.13 -7.64
C ARG A 63 1.12 16.43 -8.40
N ALA A 64 2.14 16.52 -9.24
CA ALA A 64 2.37 17.70 -10.07
C ALA A 64 1.15 18.02 -10.95
N ALA A 65 0.59 17.00 -11.63
CA ALA A 65 -0.59 17.18 -12.49
C ALA A 65 -1.87 17.50 -11.72
N ASN A 66 -2.02 17.01 -10.48
CA ASN A 66 -3.21 17.22 -9.66
C ASN A 66 -3.20 18.56 -8.89
N LEU A 67 -2.01 19.10 -8.60
CA LEU A 67 -1.85 20.43 -7.97
C LEU A 67 -2.08 21.58 -8.96
N ASP A 68 -1.75 21.37 -10.24
CA ASP A 68 -2.02 22.32 -11.32
C ASP A 68 -2.84 21.65 -12.45
N PRO A 69 -4.13 21.33 -12.19
CA PRO A 69 -4.95 20.61 -13.16
C PRO A 69 -5.33 21.51 -14.33
N ARG A 70 -4.93 21.12 -15.55
CA ARG A 70 -5.33 21.78 -16.80
C ARG A 70 -6.74 21.34 -17.22
N ARG A 71 -7.75 21.88 -16.54
CA ARG A 71 -9.15 21.54 -16.78
C ARG A 71 -9.60 21.98 -18.18
N PRO A 72 -10.26 21.11 -18.96
CA PRO A 72 -10.85 21.52 -20.23
C PRO A 72 -11.97 22.53 -19.99
N ASP A 73 -12.07 23.51 -20.88
CA ASP A 73 -13.16 24.48 -20.84
C ASP A 73 -14.51 23.87 -21.25
N ALA A 74 -15.58 24.66 -21.09
CA ALA A 74 -16.92 24.22 -21.41
C ALA A 74 -17.10 23.86 -22.90
N SER A 75 -16.37 24.49 -23.82
CA SER A 75 -16.41 24.17 -25.26
C SER A 75 -15.80 22.79 -25.54
N ALA A 76 -14.63 22.51 -24.98
CA ALA A 76 -13.97 21.22 -25.12
C ALA A 76 -14.84 20.09 -24.54
N LEU A 77 -15.46 20.31 -23.37
CA LEU A 77 -16.37 19.32 -22.76
C LEU A 77 -17.64 19.08 -23.58
N LYS A 78 -18.16 20.06 -24.32
CA LYS A 78 -19.35 19.88 -25.18
C LYS A 78 -19.10 18.93 -26.37
N THR A 79 -17.85 18.74 -26.77
CA THR A 79 -17.50 17.80 -27.86
C THR A 79 -17.51 16.33 -27.43
N ARG A 80 -17.47 16.07 -26.12
CA ARG A 80 -17.49 14.71 -25.54
C ARG A 80 -18.92 14.19 -25.42
N ASP A 81 -19.07 12.86 -25.44
CA ASP A 81 -20.38 12.21 -25.35
C ASP A 81 -20.98 12.39 -23.94
N ALA A 82 -22.10 13.10 -23.84
CA ALA A 82 -22.84 13.35 -22.60
C ALA A 82 -24.09 12.46 -22.45
N SER A 83 -24.25 11.45 -23.31
CA SER A 83 -25.43 10.59 -23.30
C SER A 83 -25.55 9.81 -22.00
N ILE A 84 -26.78 9.61 -21.55
CA ILE A 84 -27.10 8.81 -20.36
C ILE A 84 -26.54 7.39 -20.53
N LYS A 85 -26.67 6.80 -21.72
CA LYS A 85 -26.15 5.47 -22.03
C LYS A 85 -24.64 5.38 -21.79
N ARG A 86 -23.87 6.35 -22.28
CA ARG A 86 -22.41 6.37 -22.12
C ARG A 86 -22.00 6.56 -20.66
N ASN A 87 -22.64 7.50 -19.97
CA ASN A 87 -22.39 7.75 -18.54
C ASN A 87 -22.75 6.53 -17.67
N THR A 88 -23.90 5.89 -17.90
CA THR A 88 -24.29 4.66 -17.17
C THR A 88 -23.30 3.51 -17.42
N ALA A 89 -22.84 3.32 -18.65
CA ALA A 89 -21.83 2.31 -18.97
C ALA A 89 -20.49 2.59 -18.26
N LEU A 90 -20.06 3.85 -18.25
CA LEU A 90 -18.86 4.28 -17.55
C LEU A 90 -18.99 4.06 -16.03
N THR A 91 -20.12 4.42 -15.41
CA THR A 91 -20.39 4.17 -13.99
C THR A 91 -20.30 2.68 -13.64
N LYS A 92 -20.87 1.79 -14.49
CA LYS A 92 -20.73 0.33 -14.33
C LYS A 92 -19.28 -0.14 -14.39
N LYS A 93 -18.48 0.47 -15.28
CA LYS A 93 -17.05 0.16 -15.42
C LYS A 93 -16.24 0.64 -14.20
N LEU A 94 -16.56 1.82 -13.67
CA LEU A 94 -15.93 2.35 -12.44
C LEU A 94 -16.20 1.47 -11.23
N LEU A 95 -17.38 0.85 -11.14
CA LEU A 95 -17.71 -0.13 -10.10
C LEU A 95 -16.85 -1.40 -10.15
N LYS A 96 -16.29 -1.72 -11.32
CA LYS A 96 -15.45 -2.90 -11.59
C LYS A 96 -14.00 -2.50 -11.92
N ILE A 97 -13.52 -1.40 -11.32
CA ILE A 97 -12.16 -0.90 -11.55
C ILE A 97 -11.09 -1.92 -11.12
N SER A 98 -10.12 -2.14 -12.01
CA SER A 98 -8.97 -3.01 -11.80
C SER A 98 -7.75 -2.47 -12.56
N GLU A 99 -6.55 -2.97 -12.27
CA GLU A 99 -5.38 -2.66 -13.11
C GLU A 99 -5.61 -3.08 -14.57
N ASP A 100 -6.21 -4.25 -14.80
CA ASP A 100 -6.48 -4.75 -16.16
C ASP A 100 -7.41 -3.83 -16.95
N ALA A 101 -8.42 -3.25 -16.28
CA ALA A 101 -9.38 -2.34 -16.91
C ALA A 101 -8.90 -0.88 -16.96
N ARG A 102 -7.79 -0.54 -16.30
CA ARG A 102 -7.33 0.85 -16.08
C ARG A 102 -7.21 1.64 -17.37
N ALA A 103 -6.47 1.13 -18.35
CA ALA A 103 -6.23 1.85 -19.61
C ALA A 103 -7.54 2.12 -20.36
N SER A 104 -8.44 1.14 -20.38
CA SER A 104 -9.74 1.24 -21.03
C SER A 104 -10.69 2.20 -20.28
N ILE A 105 -10.62 2.28 -18.95
CA ILE A 105 -11.38 3.27 -18.17
C ILE A 105 -10.89 4.69 -18.46
N LEU A 106 -9.56 4.91 -18.47
CA LEU A 106 -8.98 6.22 -18.75
C LEU A 106 -9.34 6.74 -20.15
N ASP A 107 -9.35 5.86 -21.15
CA ASP A 107 -9.80 6.21 -22.50
C ASP A 107 -11.29 6.63 -22.51
N ASP A 108 -12.16 5.89 -21.80
CA ASP A 108 -13.58 6.24 -21.69
C ASP A 108 -13.79 7.58 -20.99
N LEU A 109 -13.00 7.90 -19.95
CA LEU A 109 -13.05 9.19 -19.23
C LEU A 109 -12.72 10.38 -20.13
N ARG A 110 -11.77 10.22 -21.06
CA ARG A 110 -11.37 11.28 -21.99
C ARG A 110 -12.42 11.57 -23.05
N LYS A 111 -13.28 10.60 -23.35
CA LYS A 111 -14.30 10.68 -24.41
C LYS A 111 -15.71 11.00 -23.89
N THR A 112 -15.93 10.87 -22.58
CA THR A 112 -17.26 11.02 -21.96
C THR A 112 -17.33 12.35 -21.20
N ASN A 113 -18.42 13.08 -21.34
CA ASN A 113 -18.71 14.24 -20.51
C ASN A 113 -19.55 13.81 -19.30
N ILE A 114 -18.90 13.74 -18.14
CA ILE A 114 -19.56 13.35 -16.88
C ILE A 114 -19.93 14.55 -16.00
N SER A 115 -19.99 15.79 -16.53
CA SER A 115 -20.22 16.99 -15.69
C SER A 115 -21.48 16.90 -14.82
N LYS A 116 -22.51 16.18 -15.30
CA LYS A 116 -23.78 15.94 -14.57
C LYS A 116 -23.77 14.68 -13.69
N TYR A 117 -22.69 13.91 -13.72
CA TYR A 117 -22.56 12.57 -13.13
C TYR A 117 -21.31 12.44 -12.24
N VAL A 118 -20.66 13.54 -11.87
CA VAL A 118 -19.42 13.52 -11.07
C VAL A 118 -19.64 12.81 -9.74
N THR A 119 -20.73 13.11 -9.03
CA THR A 119 -21.02 12.49 -7.74
C THR A 119 -21.34 11.00 -7.87
N GLU A 120 -22.08 10.61 -8.91
CA GLU A 120 -22.33 9.18 -9.22
C GLU A 120 -21.04 8.44 -9.57
N ALA A 121 -20.14 9.04 -10.36
CA ALA A 121 -18.85 8.44 -10.70
C ALA A 121 -17.96 8.26 -9.45
N VAL A 122 -17.91 9.27 -8.58
CA VAL A 122 -17.18 9.20 -7.30
C VAL A 122 -17.79 8.14 -6.38
N ALA A 123 -19.12 8.07 -6.28
CA ALA A 123 -19.80 7.04 -5.51
C ALA A 123 -19.47 5.64 -6.06
N ALA A 124 -19.45 5.45 -7.38
CA ALA A 124 -19.04 4.20 -8.00
C ALA A 124 -17.60 3.81 -7.63
N ILE A 125 -16.65 4.76 -7.67
CA ILE A 125 -15.26 4.53 -7.26
C ILE A 125 -15.16 4.16 -5.77
N ALA A 126 -15.88 4.87 -4.91
CA ALA A 126 -15.88 4.61 -3.47
C ALA A 126 -16.45 3.21 -3.16
N GLU A 127 -17.53 2.82 -3.82
CA GLU A 127 -18.23 1.55 -3.58
C GLU A 127 -17.54 0.35 -4.26
N ALA A 128 -16.73 0.55 -5.31
CA ALA A 128 -16.09 -0.53 -6.07
C ALA A 128 -15.34 -1.53 -5.18
N LYS A 129 -15.63 -2.82 -5.33
CA LYS A 129 -14.87 -3.90 -4.68
C LYS A 129 -13.53 -4.03 -5.41
N ILE A 130 -12.41 -3.83 -4.71
CA ILE A 130 -11.06 -3.81 -5.31
C ILE A 130 -10.12 -4.83 -4.66
N ARG A 131 -9.10 -5.30 -5.38
CA ARG A 131 -8.00 -6.10 -4.83
C ARG A 131 -6.86 -5.18 -4.40
N ALA A 132 -5.88 -5.73 -3.67
CA ALA A 132 -4.71 -4.97 -3.22
C ALA A 132 -3.88 -4.38 -4.37
N GLY A 133 -3.83 -5.06 -5.52
CA GLY A 133 -3.15 -4.60 -6.73
C GLY A 133 -3.89 -3.48 -7.47
N ASP A 134 -5.21 -3.34 -7.29
CA ASP A 134 -6.04 -2.41 -8.06
C ASP A 134 -5.99 -0.96 -7.53
N VAL A 135 -5.31 -0.72 -6.39
CA VAL A 135 -5.27 0.60 -5.73
C VAL A 135 -4.65 1.67 -6.64
N HIS A 136 -3.60 1.34 -7.40
CA HIS A 136 -2.94 2.33 -8.26
C HIS A 136 -3.83 2.72 -9.47
N ALA A 137 -4.63 1.78 -10.00
CA ALA A 137 -5.64 2.06 -11.01
C ALA A 137 -6.72 3.00 -10.48
N VAL A 138 -7.20 2.78 -9.26
CA VAL A 138 -8.15 3.68 -8.61
C VAL A 138 -7.57 5.09 -8.47
N VAL A 139 -6.32 5.22 -8.03
CA VAL A 139 -5.65 6.51 -7.88
C VAL A 139 -5.46 7.22 -9.23
N ALA A 140 -5.10 6.48 -10.28
CA ALA A 140 -4.95 7.03 -11.62
C ALA A 140 -6.29 7.53 -12.19
N VAL A 141 -7.36 6.74 -12.06
CA VAL A 141 -8.71 7.10 -12.51
C VAL A 141 -9.24 8.31 -11.73
N ALA A 142 -9.06 8.33 -10.41
CA ALA A 142 -9.44 9.47 -9.58
C ALA A 142 -8.64 10.74 -9.93
N SER A 143 -7.36 10.59 -10.28
CA SER A 143 -6.52 11.72 -10.73
C SER A 143 -6.99 12.28 -12.08
N GLU A 144 -7.28 11.45 -13.08
CA GLU A 144 -7.81 11.90 -14.38
C GLU A 144 -9.16 12.63 -14.21
N LEU A 145 -10.04 12.10 -13.34
CA LEU A 145 -11.29 12.76 -12.97
C LEU A 145 -11.04 14.11 -12.29
N HIS A 146 -10.16 14.15 -11.29
CA HIS A 146 -9.81 15.37 -10.57
C HIS A 146 -9.18 16.42 -11.48
N GLN A 147 -8.37 16.02 -12.46
CA GLN A 147 -7.78 16.92 -13.46
C GLN A 147 -8.81 17.49 -14.42
N THR A 148 -9.96 16.84 -14.57
CA THR A 148 -11.04 17.27 -15.47
C THR A 148 -12.14 18.05 -14.73
N TYR A 149 -12.62 17.57 -13.58
CA TYR A 149 -13.79 18.07 -12.85
C TYR A 149 -13.45 18.51 -11.41
N ALA A 150 -13.81 19.74 -11.03
CA ALA A 150 -13.34 20.35 -9.79
C ALA A 150 -13.94 19.71 -8.53
N ASP A 151 -15.17 19.21 -8.63
CA ASP A 151 -15.94 18.71 -7.49
C ASP A 151 -15.51 17.31 -7.03
N VAL A 152 -14.63 16.64 -7.78
CA VAL A 152 -14.15 15.27 -7.51
C VAL A 152 -13.45 15.18 -6.16
N SER A 153 -12.61 16.17 -5.84
CA SER A 153 -11.80 16.18 -4.62
C SER A 153 -12.67 16.14 -3.35
N ALA A 154 -13.64 17.06 -3.25
CA ALA A 154 -14.54 17.14 -2.11
C ALA A 154 -15.42 15.89 -2.00
N ALA A 155 -15.95 15.40 -3.12
CA ALA A 155 -16.79 14.21 -3.14
C ALA A 155 -16.03 12.95 -2.70
N LEU A 156 -14.76 12.77 -3.10
CA LEU A 156 -13.92 11.64 -2.66
C LEU A 156 -13.57 11.74 -1.17
N ALA A 157 -13.25 12.95 -0.70
CA ALA A 157 -12.93 13.22 0.70
C ALA A 157 -14.11 12.96 1.64
N GLU A 158 -15.35 13.00 1.13
CA GLU A 158 -16.57 12.63 1.86
C GLU A 158 -16.89 11.13 1.74
N ALA A 159 -16.86 10.59 0.51
CA ALA A 159 -17.33 9.23 0.23
C ALA A 159 -16.41 8.14 0.79
N LEU A 160 -15.09 8.30 0.71
CA LEU A 160 -14.13 7.27 1.14
C LEU A 160 -14.14 7.06 2.67
N PRO A 161 -14.08 8.09 3.53
CA PRO A 161 -14.15 7.90 4.98
C PRO A 161 -15.41 7.18 5.45
N ARG A 162 -16.56 7.48 4.82
CA ARG A 162 -17.83 6.80 5.11
C ARG A 162 -17.74 5.30 4.81
N TYR A 163 -17.08 4.93 3.72
CA TYR A 163 -16.88 3.52 3.36
C TYR A 163 -15.90 2.82 4.33
N VAL A 164 -14.83 3.51 4.74
CA VAL A 164 -13.83 2.98 5.69
C VAL A 164 -14.43 2.77 7.08
N CYS A 165 -15.26 3.70 7.55
CA CYS A 165 -15.88 3.72 8.86
C CYS A 165 -17.41 3.76 8.72
N PRO A 166 -18.05 2.65 8.30
CA PRO A 166 -19.49 2.62 8.11
C PRO A 166 -20.21 2.93 9.43
N GLY A 167 -21.25 3.78 9.37
CA GLY A 167 -22.06 4.16 10.54
C GLY A 167 -21.41 5.16 11.51
N ALA A 168 -20.15 5.57 11.30
CA ALA A 168 -19.53 6.58 12.14
C ALA A 168 -20.19 7.95 11.93
N LYS A 169 -20.74 8.53 13.01
CA LYS A 169 -21.41 9.85 12.99
C LYS A 169 -20.51 10.97 12.46
N ALA A 170 -19.19 10.83 12.60
CA ALA A 170 -18.19 11.76 12.08
C ALA A 170 -18.18 11.86 10.53
N PHE A 171 -18.78 10.89 9.83
CA PHE A 171 -18.85 10.80 8.37
C PHE A 171 -20.29 10.65 7.87
N ALA A 172 -21.25 11.26 8.57
CA ALA A 172 -22.63 11.31 8.09
C ALA A 172 -22.65 11.95 6.69
N PRO A 173 -23.30 11.31 5.70
CA PRO A 173 -23.28 11.81 4.33
C PRO A 173 -24.15 13.07 4.21
N SER A 174 -23.74 13.97 3.32
CA SER A 174 -24.64 14.96 2.75
C SER A 174 -25.78 14.27 1.98
N ALA A 175 -26.90 14.97 1.80
CA ALA A 175 -28.01 14.45 1.01
C ALA A 175 -27.60 14.09 -0.43
N ALA A 176 -26.70 14.89 -1.03
CA ALA A 176 -26.16 14.63 -2.36
C ALA A 176 -25.32 13.35 -2.41
N ALA A 177 -24.44 13.13 -1.43
CA ALA A 177 -23.62 11.93 -1.36
C ALA A 177 -24.46 10.67 -1.10
N ALA A 178 -25.49 10.76 -0.24
CA ALA A 178 -26.42 9.66 0.01
C ALA A 178 -27.18 9.26 -1.27
N LEU A 179 -27.68 10.24 -2.03
CA LEU A 179 -28.36 9.99 -3.30
C LEU A 179 -27.42 9.38 -4.36
N ALA A 180 -26.19 9.88 -4.45
CA ALA A 180 -25.20 9.37 -5.39
C ALA A 180 -24.81 7.91 -5.06
N ALA A 181 -24.63 7.58 -3.78
CA ALA A 181 -24.37 6.20 -3.34
C ALA A 181 -25.53 5.27 -3.70
N ALA A 182 -26.77 5.69 -3.48
CA ALA A 182 -27.95 4.91 -3.86
C ALA A 182 -28.03 4.67 -5.38
N LYS A 183 -27.73 5.68 -6.20
CA LYS A 183 -27.68 5.54 -7.67
C LYS A 183 -26.55 4.62 -8.14
N ALA A 184 -25.36 4.73 -7.54
CA ALA A 184 -24.24 3.83 -7.85
C ALA A 184 -24.58 2.38 -7.49
N ALA A 185 -25.26 2.16 -6.35
CA ALA A 185 -25.75 0.84 -5.97
C ALA A 185 -26.78 0.30 -6.99
N ALA A 186 -27.73 1.13 -7.44
CA ALA A 186 -28.70 0.74 -8.48
C ALA A 186 -28.04 0.42 -9.83
N ALA A 187 -26.93 1.07 -10.17
CA ALA A 187 -26.20 0.83 -11.41
C ALA A 187 -25.49 -0.54 -11.47
N ARG A 188 -25.28 -1.23 -10.33
CA ARG A 188 -24.70 -2.58 -10.31
C ARG A 188 -25.53 -3.62 -11.06
N GLY A 189 -26.83 -3.37 -11.27
CA GLY A 189 -27.74 -4.28 -11.97
C GLY A 189 -28.05 -5.55 -11.17
N GLU A 190 -29.07 -6.30 -11.59
CA GLU A 190 -29.47 -7.59 -10.99
C GLU A 190 -28.57 -8.76 -11.44
N ASP A 191 -27.76 -8.55 -12.48
CA ASP A 191 -26.97 -9.58 -13.19
C ASP A 191 -25.70 -10.02 -12.45
N ASP A 192 -25.26 -9.27 -11.44
CA ASP A 192 -24.00 -9.56 -10.72
C ASP A 192 -24.18 -10.63 -9.61
N GLY A 193 -25.36 -11.25 -9.45
CA GLY A 193 -25.60 -12.36 -8.49
C GLY A 193 -25.42 -12.01 -7.01
N GLU A 194 -24.89 -10.82 -6.70
CA GLU A 194 -24.38 -10.44 -5.40
C GLU A 194 -25.19 -9.27 -4.86
N ARG A 195 -26.27 -9.63 -4.16
CA ARG A 195 -27.20 -8.74 -3.45
C ARG A 195 -26.57 -8.07 -2.21
N ASP A 196 -25.29 -7.72 -2.23
CA ASP A 196 -24.59 -7.10 -1.09
C ASP A 196 -24.85 -5.58 -0.98
N GLY A 197 -26.01 -5.10 -1.42
CA GLY A 197 -26.37 -3.68 -1.31
C GLY A 197 -26.72 -3.24 0.12
N LYS A 198 -26.79 -4.18 1.07
CA LYS A 198 -27.17 -3.95 2.48
C LYS A 198 -26.11 -4.36 3.49
N GLU A 199 -25.11 -5.12 3.10
CA GLU A 199 -24.09 -5.61 4.04
C GLU A 199 -22.99 -4.57 4.21
N ALA A 200 -22.51 -4.40 5.44
CA ALA A 200 -21.41 -3.47 5.70
C ALA A 200 -20.17 -3.88 4.90
N PRO A 201 -19.36 -2.92 4.42
CA PRO A 201 -18.14 -3.25 3.69
C PRO A 201 -17.22 -4.19 4.48
N SER A 202 -16.71 -5.22 3.82
CA SER A 202 -15.83 -6.18 4.48
C SER A 202 -14.59 -5.50 5.06
N PRO A 203 -13.99 -6.04 6.13
CA PRO A 203 -12.79 -5.48 6.76
C PRO A 203 -11.63 -5.26 5.77
N LEU A 204 -11.49 -6.16 4.79
CA LEU A 204 -10.48 -6.01 3.74
C LEU A 204 -10.78 -4.81 2.83
N GLN A 205 -12.03 -4.63 2.39
CA GLN A 205 -12.39 -3.49 1.55
C GLN A 205 -12.22 -2.17 2.30
N ARG A 206 -12.62 -2.11 3.59
CA ARG A 206 -12.38 -0.94 4.46
C ARG A 206 -10.89 -0.56 4.51
N ARG A 207 -10.01 -1.55 4.70
CA ARG A 207 -8.55 -1.36 4.67
C ARG A 207 -8.07 -0.82 3.32
N LEU A 208 -8.49 -1.43 2.21
CA LEU A 208 -8.08 -1.00 0.87
C LEU A 208 -8.58 0.42 0.52
N LYS A 209 -9.76 0.82 0.99
CA LYS A 209 -10.25 2.20 0.83
C LYS A 209 -9.52 3.20 1.72
N LEU A 210 -9.08 2.82 2.92
CA LEU A 210 -8.19 3.66 3.74
C LEU A 210 -6.84 3.86 3.03
N ARG A 211 -6.29 2.79 2.44
CA ARG A 211 -5.07 2.87 1.62
C ARG A 211 -5.25 3.80 0.42
N THR A 212 -6.37 3.66 -0.29
CA THR A 212 -6.71 4.52 -1.42
C THR A 212 -6.81 5.98 -0.99
N LEU A 213 -7.51 6.27 0.12
CA LEU A 213 -7.64 7.63 0.65
C LEU A 213 -6.27 8.25 0.97
N ALA A 214 -5.37 7.48 1.60
CA ALA A 214 -4.01 7.94 1.88
C ALA A 214 -3.21 8.24 0.60
N GLU A 215 -3.27 7.35 -0.41
CA GLU A 215 -2.62 7.60 -1.70
C GLU A 215 -3.15 8.85 -2.40
N LEU A 216 -4.47 9.08 -2.35
CA LEU A 216 -5.10 10.28 -2.94
C LEU A 216 -4.64 11.58 -2.27
N VAL A 217 -4.26 11.53 -0.99
CA VAL A 217 -3.62 12.66 -0.30
C VAL A 217 -2.19 12.87 -0.82
N LEU A 218 -1.42 11.78 -0.97
CA LEU A 218 -0.04 11.86 -1.47
C LEU A 218 0.02 12.40 -2.90
N VAL A 219 -0.90 11.99 -3.76
CA VAL A 219 -1.00 12.52 -5.14
C VAL A 219 -1.78 13.83 -5.25
N GLY A 220 -2.20 14.44 -4.14
CA GLY A 220 -2.82 15.77 -4.16
C GLY A 220 -4.24 15.85 -4.74
N VAL A 221 -4.94 14.72 -4.91
CA VAL A 221 -6.37 14.73 -5.25
C VAL A 221 -7.19 15.15 -4.03
N VAL A 222 -6.86 14.61 -2.86
CA VAL A 222 -7.44 15.03 -1.58
C VAL A 222 -6.45 15.98 -0.89
N PRO A 223 -6.75 17.28 -0.75
CA PRO A 223 -5.74 18.29 -0.41
C PRO A 223 -5.24 18.22 1.03
N SER A 224 -5.94 17.50 1.92
CA SER A 224 -5.61 17.41 3.34
C SER A 224 -5.60 15.97 3.81
N ALA A 225 -4.67 15.63 4.71
CA ALA A 225 -4.65 14.36 5.43
C ALA A 225 -5.79 14.22 6.46
N GLY A 226 -6.54 15.30 6.75
CA GLY A 226 -7.60 15.35 7.76
C GLY A 226 -8.61 14.19 7.68
N PRO A 227 -9.19 13.85 6.51
CA PRO A 227 -10.09 12.71 6.37
C PRO A 227 -9.45 11.37 6.78
N ALA A 228 -8.20 11.11 6.37
CA ALA A 228 -7.47 9.90 6.73
C ALA A 228 -7.21 9.82 8.24
N TYR A 229 -6.76 10.92 8.87
CA TYR A 229 -6.57 10.97 10.32
C TYR A 229 -7.88 10.78 11.09
N LYS A 230 -8.99 11.33 10.59
CA LYS A 230 -10.30 11.08 11.20
C LYS A 230 -10.67 9.60 11.10
N CYS A 231 -10.40 8.90 9.99
CA CYS A 231 -10.64 7.46 9.90
C CYS A 231 -9.81 6.68 10.92
N VAL A 232 -8.50 6.98 11.04
CA VAL A 232 -7.63 6.36 12.04
C VAL A 232 -8.17 6.58 13.45
N ARG A 233 -8.61 7.81 13.76
CA ARG A 233 -9.23 8.14 15.05
C ARG A 233 -10.52 7.37 15.29
N GLU A 234 -11.41 7.25 14.30
CA GLU A 234 -12.64 6.46 14.46
C GLU A 234 -12.34 4.97 14.67
N LEU A 235 -11.43 4.39 13.89
CA LEU A 235 -10.98 2.99 14.09
C LEU A 235 -10.35 2.78 15.48
N SER A 236 -9.72 3.80 16.06
CA SER A 236 -9.11 3.71 17.39
C SER A 236 -10.15 3.65 18.53
N LYS A 237 -11.42 3.88 18.24
CA LYS A 237 -12.52 3.78 19.22
C LYS A 237 -13.01 2.35 19.44
N GLU A 238 -12.65 1.41 18.55
CA GLU A 238 -12.95 0.01 18.76
C GLU A 238 -12.31 -0.50 20.05
N ARG A 239 -12.99 -1.37 20.77
CA ARG A 239 -12.55 -1.89 22.08
C ARG A 239 -12.66 -3.40 22.06
N TRP A 240 -11.56 -4.07 22.41
CA TRP A 240 -11.51 -5.52 22.47
C TRP A 240 -12.64 -6.11 23.33
N GLU A 241 -12.98 -5.45 24.45
CA GLU A 241 -14.01 -5.92 25.37
C GLU A 241 -15.43 -5.84 24.81
N LYS A 242 -15.66 -5.00 23.79
CA LYS A 242 -16.98 -4.78 23.17
C LYS A 242 -17.13 -5.52 21.84
N ASP A 243 -16.07 -5.47 21.03
CA ASP A 243 -16.04 -6.06 19.69
C ASP A 243 -14.61 -6.54 19.39
N PRO A 244 -14.25 -7.79 19.78
CA PRO A 244 -12.94 -8.36 19.50
C PRO A 244 -12.61 -8.41 18.00
N GLU A 245 -13.60 -8.69 17.15
CA GLU A 245 -13.42 -8.80 15.71
C GLU A 245 -13.15 -7.43 15.09
N GLY A 246 -14.00 -6.43 15.40
CA GLY A 246 -13.82 -5.04 14.98
C GLY A 246 -12.48 -4.47 15.45
N PHE A 247 -12.07 -4.78 16.69
CA PHE A 247 -10.77 -4.40 17.22
C PHE A 247 -9.60 -5.03 16.43
N ALA A 248 -9.64 -6.34 16.17
CA ALA A 248 -8.61 -7.02 15.37
C ALA A 248 -8.53 -6.47 13.93
N HIS A 249 -9.68 -6.09 13.36
CA HIS A 249 -9.74 -5.42 12.06
C HIS A 249 -9.12 -4.02 12.09
N ALA A 250 -9.38 -3.24 13.14
CA ALA A 250 -8.75 -1.93 13.33
C ALA A 250 -7.22 -2.06 13.45
N LEU A 251 -6.72 -3.02 14.24
CA LEU A 251 -5.28 -3.30 14.33
C LEU A 251 -4.66 -3.65 12.98
N SER A 252 -5.36 -4.49 12.19
CA SER A 252 -4.91 -4.84 10.84
C SER A 252 -4.86 -3.62 9.91
N ALA A 253 -5.80 -2.68 10.06
CA ALA A 253 -5.81 -1.42 9.32
C ALA A 253 -4.64 -0.52 9.74
N PHE A 254 -4.33 -0.41 11.04
CA PHE A 254 -3.19 0.35 11.55
C PHE A 254 -1.86 -0.22 11.09
N GLY A 255 -1.69 -1.54 11.17
CA GLY A 255 -0.47 -2.21 10.69
C GLY A 255 -0.22 -1.95 9.21
N MET A 256 -1.27 -2.02 8.39
CA MET A 256 -1.16 -1.68 6.96
C MET A 256 -0.85 -0.20 6.74
N PHE A 257 -1.54 0.70 7.44
CA PHE A 257 -1.33 2.13 7.31
C PHE A 257 0.10 2.54 7.70
N ALA A 258 0.60 2.04 8.84
CA ALA A 258 1.96 2.30 9.29
C ALA A 258 3.01 1.72 8.34
N LYS A 259 2.80 0.51 7.82
CA LYS A 259 3.72 -0.13 6.87
C LYS A 259 3.78 0.61 5.53
N ALA A 260 2.65 1.08 5.02
CA ALA A 260 2.56 1.68 3.68
C ALA A 260 2.78 3.20 3.67
N PHE A 261 2.50 3.89 4.78
CA PHE A 261 2.43 5.35 4.86
C PHE A 261 3.10 5.93 6.11
N GLY A 262 3.84 5.12 6.88
CA GLY A 262 4.48 5.56 8.12
C GLY A 262 5.46 6.71 7.91
N GLU A 263 6.20 6.71 6.81
CA GLU A 263 7.14 7.80 6.50
C GLU A 263 6.38 9.09 6.17
N GLU A 264 5.38 9.01 5.28
CA GLU A 264 4.68 10.18 4.76
C GLU A 264 3.66 10.79 5.74
N PHE A 265 3.04 9.99 6.61
CA PHE A 265 2.03 10.46 7.56
C PHE A 265 2.50 10.51 9.01
N LEU A 266 3.48 9.70 9.41
CA LEU A 266 3.96 9.63 10.79
C LEU A 266 5.42 10.09 10.95
N GLY A 267 6.15 10.34 9.86
CA GLY A 267 7.58 10.64 9.91
C GLY A 267 8.44 9.45 10.36
N ILE A 268 7.89 8.24 10.34
CA ILE A 268 8.58 7.02 10.78
C ILE A 268 9.21 6.38 9.55
N ALA A 269 10.53 6.46 9.45
CA ALA A 269 11.25 5.75 8.40
C ALA A 269 11.02 4.23 8.54
N PRO A 270 10.87 3.48 7.44
CA PRO A 270 10.73 2.04 7.50
C PRO A 270 11.96 1.43 8.18
N ASP A 271 11.75 0.55 9.18
CA ASP A 271 12.84 -0.18 9.83
C ASP A 271 13.50 -1.08 8.77
N ARG A 272 14.68 -0.67 8.31
CA ARG A 272 15.43 -1.40 7.28
C ARG A 272 16.19 -2.60 7.86
N GLY A 273 15.99 -2.92 9.14
CA GLY A 273 16.78 -3.89 9.87
C GLY A 273 18.21 -3.36 10.02
N LYS A 274 18.67 -3.12 11.25
CA LYS A 274 20.10 -2.87 11.46
C LYS A 274 20.87 -4.08 10.92
N LYS A 275 21.66 -3.89 9.86
CA LYS A 275 22.78 -4.80 9.55
C LYS A 275 23.52 -4.98 10.87
N LYS A 276 23.60 -6.21 11.40
CA LYS A 276 24.59 -6.52 12.43
C LYS A 276 25.93 -6.17 11.80
N ALA A 277 26.49 -5.02 12.17
CA ALA A 277 27.88 -4.72 11.93
C ALA A 277 28.66 -5.85 12.60
N SER A 278 29.27 -6.73 11.80
CA SER A 278 30.31 -7.62 12.27
C SER A 278 31.45 -6.72 12.74
N THR A 279 31.52 -6.51 14.05
CA THR A 279 32.71 -5.98 14.71
C THR A 279 33.82 -7.01 14.54
N SER A 280 34.66 -6.85 13.53
CA SER A 280 36.04 -7.34 13.58
C SER A 280 36.83 -6.35 14.42
N ALA A 281 36.93 -6.64 15.72
CA ALA A 281 37.93 -6.04 16.58
C ALA A 281 39.18 -6.92 16.52
N GLU A 282 40.29 -6.37 16.05
CA GLU A 282 41.66 -6.57 16.55
C GLU A 282 42.61 -5.80 15.64
N ASP A 283 42.91 -4.56 16.04
CA ASP A 283 44.15 -3.86 15.71
C ASP A 283 44.40 -2.87 16.88
N GLU A 284 44.77 -3.41 18.03
CA GLU A 284 45.45 -2.64 19.08
C GLU A 284 46.96 -2.86 18.96
N ASN A 285 47.65 -1.91 18.35
CA ASN A 285 49.05 -1.64 18.67
C ASN A 285 49.39 -0.18 18.36
N GLY A 286 48.86 0.72 19.18
CA GLY A 286 49.21 2.14 19.21
C GLY A 286 50.00 2.45 20.48
N ASN A 287 51.31 2.23 20.40
CA ASN A 287 52.29 2.53 21.44
C ASN A 287 52.14 3.98 21.95
N GLY A 288 51.92 4.14 23.25
CA GLY A 288 51.87 5.43 23.91
C GLY A 288 53.23 6.12 23.93
N ASN A 289 53.23 7.42 23.71
CA ASN A 289 54.21 8.27 24.36
C ASN A 289 53.58 9.65 24.64
N GLY A 290 53.49 9.97 25.93
CA GLY A 290 52.99 11.23 26.43
C GLY A 290 54.07 12.30 26.52
N ASN A 291 53.64 13.55 26.33
CA ASN A 291 54.14 14.80 26.91
C ASN A 291 53.55 15.92 26.04
N GLY A 292 52.93 16.99 26.52
CA GLY A 292 52.81 17.57 27.84
C GLY A 292 52.64 19.07 27.63
N ASN A 293 51.60 19.65 28.25
CA ASN A 293 51.41 21.06 28.61
C ASN A 293 51.69 22.20 27.61
N GLY A 294 50.73 23.13 27.51
CA GLY A 294 51.04 24.51 27.10
C GLY A 294 49.82 25.36 26.76
N ASN A 295 49.20 25.93 27.79
CA ASN A 295 48.20 27.01 27.71
C ASN A 295 48.81 28.29 27.09
N GLY A 296 48.07 29.06 26.29
CA GLY A 296 48.45 30.45 26.00
C GLY A 296 47.83 31.09 24.76
N ASN A 297 46.85 31.97 25.02
CA ASN A 297 46.20 33.00 24.17
C ASN A 297 45.31 32.55 22.99
#